data_AF-A0A4R7D3P4-F1
#
_entry.id   AF-A0A4R7D3P4-F1
#
_cell.length_a   1.000
_cell.length_b   1.000
_cell.length_c   1.000
_cell.angle_alpha   90.00
_cell.angle_beta   90.00
_cell.angle_gamma   90.00
#
_symmetry.space_group_name_H-M   'P 1'
#
loop_
_entity.id
_entity.type
_entity.pdbx_description
1 polymer ?
#
loop_
_entity_poly.entity_id
_entity_poly.type
_entity_poly.pdbx_seq_one_letter_code
_entity_poly.pdbx_strand_id
1 'polypeptide(L)'
;MPFIEESDLLELHKDVDKAQIINERLLDQIKFKNKELKKSKIQRNILAGITGLFLIGGLAFTSFTAGLSSSGGFNRKASNDLVLTSIDSVDAYRTRLENLKEQNEELSLVKEFYLAKEFLQKEKIYSVQVKSFVDNNVTLASEALTNTLFVKTNPFYSYSLGNFETLEEAQSFRKQLVNIGFGDAFVASYQDGKRIQIEDPF
;
A
#
# COMPACT_ATOMS: atom_id res chain seq x y z
N MET A 1 -2.35 -65.94 -6.30
CA MET A 1 -2.48 -65.06 -5.12
C MET A 1 -1.37 -64.03 -5.21
N PRO A 2 -1.64 -62.73 -5.04
CA PRO A 2 -0.56 -61.76 -4.99
C PRO A 2 0.24 -62.01 -3.71
N PHE A 3 1.55 -62.24 -3.84
CA PHE A 3 2.46 -62.50 -2.74
C PHE A 3 3.06 -61.16 -2.34
N ILE A 4 2.91 -60.77 -1.07
CA ILE A 4 3.51 -59.55 -0.54
C ILE A 4 4.94 -59.91 -0.14
N GLU A 5 5.93 -59.26 -0.75
CA GLU A 5 7.34 -59.46 -0.42
C GLU A 5 7.64 -58.85 0.96
N GLU A 6 8.57 -59.43 1.73
CA GLU A 6 8.92 -58.92 3.07
C GLU A 6 9.41 -57.46 3.04
N SER A 7 9.93 -57.01 1.90
CA SER A 7 10.28 -55.62 1.61
C SER A 7 9.08 -54.68 1.62
N ASP A 8 7.94 -55.10 1.07
CA ASP A 8 6.72 -54.29 1.02
C ASP A 8 6.12 -54.11 2.42
N LEU A 9 6.24 -55.11 3.30
CA LEU A 9 5.82 -55.02 4.70
C LEU A 9 6.70 -54.05 5.49
N LEU A 10 8.00 -54.05 5.24
CA LEU A 10 8.95 -53.12 5.87
C LEU A 10 8.71 -51.68 5.40
N GLU A 11 8.45 -51.48 4.11
CA GLU A 11 8.12 -50.17 3.55
C GLU A 11 6.79 -49.64 4.10
N LEU A 12 5.78 -50.49 4.21
CA LEU A 12 4.50 -50.14 4.83
C LEU A 12 4.67 -49.70 6.28
N HIS A 13 5.46 -50.42 7.09
CA HIS A 13 5.73 -50.04 8.47
C HIS A 13 6.43 -48.67 8.56
N LYS A 14 7.44 -48.46 7.70
CA LYS A 14 8.16 -47.19 7.60
C LYS A 14 7.24 -46.03 7.23
N ASP A 15 6.27 -46.25 6.34
CA ASP A 15 5.31 -45.23 5.95
C ASP A 15 4.26 -44.95 7.04
N VAL A 16 3.84 -45.97 7.78
CA VAL A 16 3.00 -45.81 8.98
C VAL A 16 3.72 -44.97 10.05
N ASP A 17 4.99 -45.24 10.32
CA ASP A 17 5.79 -44.48 11.28
C ASP A 17 5.97 -43.01 10.83
N LYS A 18 6.27 -42.79 9.54
CA LYS A 18 6.31 -41.42 8.98
C LYS A 18 4.98 -40.71 9.15
N ALA A 19 3.87 -41.38 8.86
CA ALA A 19 2.53 -40.81 9.00
C ALA A 19 2.22 -40.46 10.46
N GLN A 20 2.61 -41.30 11.43
CA GLN A 20 2.47 -41.00 12.85
C GLN A 20 3.28 -39.76 13.26
N ILE A 21 4.56 -39.69 12.87
CA ILE A 21 5.43 -38.54 13.16
C ILE A 21 4.86 -37.25 12.56
N ILE A 22 4.34 -37.30 11.33
CA ILE A 22 3.70 -36.15 10.67
C ILE A 22 2.46 -35.72 11.44
N ASN A 23 1.60 -36.66 11.85
CA ASN A 23 0.40 -36.35 12.62
C ASN A 23 0.72 -35.70 13.98
N GLU A 24 1.73 -36.20 14.70
CA GLU A 24 2.19 -35.57 15.95
C GLU A 24 2.68 -34.14 15.73
N ARG A 25 3.49 -33.91 14.69
CA ARG A 25 3.95 -32.56 14.33
C ARG A 25 2.81 -31.63 13.97
N LEU A 26 1.81 -32.11 13.24
CA LEU A 26 0.61 -31.33 12.91
C LEU A 26 -0.18 -30.96 14.16
N LEU A 27 -0.35 -31.90 15.11
CA LEU A 27 -1.00 -31.64 16.39
C LEU A 27 -0.26 -30.58 17.20
N ASP A 28 1.08 -30.65 17.25
CA ASP A 28 1.89 -29.64 17.93
C ASP A 28 1.79 -28.27 17.27
N GLN A 29 1.79 -28.21 15.93
CA GLN A 29 1.56 -26.97 15.20
C GLN A 29 0.18 -26.36 15.51
N ILE A 30 -0.88 -27.18 15.51
CA ILE A 30 -2.24 -26.75 15.86
C ILE A 30 -2.29 -26.23 17.30
N LYS A 31 -1.65 -26.93 18.25
CA LYS A 31 -1.60 -26.52 19.66
C LYS A 31 -0.87 -25.20 19.83
N PHE A 32 0.27 -25.01 19.16
CA PHE A 32 1.03 -23.77 19.19
C PHE A 32 0.24 -22.62 18.58
N LYS A 33 -0.34 -22.80 17.38
CA LYS A 33 -1.20 -21.80 16.72
C LYS A 33 -2.42 -21.43 17.55
N ASN A 34 -3.07 -22.41 18.20
CA ASN A 34 -4.17 -22.14 19.12
C ASN A 34 -3.75 -21.33 20.35
N LYS A 35 -2.54 -21.57 20.87
CA LYS A 35 -1.97 -20.79 21.98
C LYS A 35 -1.66 -19.35 21.55
N GLU A 36 -1.08 -19.15 20.37
CA GLU A 36 -0.85 -17.82 19.78
C GLU A 36 -2.15 -17.07 19.55
N LEU A 37 -3.16 -17.73 18.97
CA LEU A 37 -4.48 -17.15 18.73
C LEU A 37 -5.17 -16.73 20.04
N LYS A 38 -5.10 -17.55 21.09
CA LYS A 38 -5.63 -17.19 22.42
C LYS A 38 -4.93 -15.95 22.98
N LYS A 39 -3.59 -15.90 22.92
CA LYS A 39 -2.82 -14.72 23.36
C LYS A 39 -3.18 -13.47 22.57
N SER A 40 -3.25 -13.57 21.24
CA SER A 40 -3.61 -12.46 20.36
C SER A 40 -5.03 -11.94 20.61
N LYS A 41 -6.01 -12.83 20.83
CA LYS A 41 -7.37 -12.43 21.20
C LYS A 41 -7.42 -11.70 22.55
N ILE A 42 -6.70 -12.19 23.55
CA ILE A 42 -6.58 -11.51 24.86
C ILE A 42 -5.95 -10.12 24.68
N GLN A 43 -4.84 -10.02 23.96
CA GLN A 43 -4.13 -8.75 23.74
C GLN A 43 -5.02 -7.73 23.03
N ARG A 44 -5.73 -8.14 21.97
CA ARG A 44 -6.64 -7.25 21.24
C ARG A 44 -7.77 -6.73 22.12
N ASN A 45 -8.36 -7.58 22.96
CA ASN A 45 -9.44 -7.16 23.84
C ASN A 45 -8.95 -6.17 24.92
N ILE A 46 -7.74 -6.36 25.44
CA ILE A 46 -7.11 -5.43 26.40
C ILE A 46 -6.80 -4.09 25.71
N LEU A 47 -6.18 -4.12 24.53
CA LEU A 47 -5.88 -2.92 23.74
C LEU A 47 -7.14 -2.12 23.42
N ALA A 48 -8.20 -2.79 22.96
CA ALA A 48 -9.48 -2.15 22.66
C ALA A 48 -10.10 -1.46 23.90
N GLY A 49 -9.98 -2.08 25.08
CA GLY A 49 -10.43 -1.50 26.34
C GLY A 49 -9.64 -0.22 26.71
N ILE A 50 -8.31 -0.27 26.61
CA ILE A 50 -7.44 0.88 26.91
C ILE A 50 -7.71 2.04 25.95
N THR A 51 -7.82 1.77 24.65
CA THR A 51 -8.13 2.80 23.65
C THR A 51 -9.50 3.42 23.87
N GLY A 52 -10.50 2.60 24.23
CA GLY A 52 -11.84 3.10 24.55
C GLY A 52 -11.84 4.02 25.77
N LEU A 53 -11.12 3.65 26.83
CA LEU A 53 -10.99 4.48 28.03
C LEU A 53 -10.29 5.82 27.72
N PHE A 54 -9.24 5.80 26.90
CA PHE A 54 -8.52 7.01 26.48
C PHE A 54 -9.41 7.96 25.67
N LEU A 55 -10.21 7.44 24.74
CA LEU A 55 -11.13 8.25 23.94
C LEU A 55 -12.22 8.89 24.81
N ILE A 56 -12.85 8.11 25.70
CA ILE A 56 -13.89 8.64 26.60
C ILE A 56 -13.29 9.66 27.57
N GLY A 57 -12.13 9.37 28.15
CA GLY A 57 -11.44 10.30 29.05
C GLY A 57 -11.01 11.59 28.35
N GLY A 58 -10.48 11.48 27.14
CA GLY A 58 -10.12 12.63 26.31
C GLY A 58 -11.32 13.51 25.98
N LEU A 59 -12.44 12.92 25.53
CA LEU A 59 -13.67 13.65 25.22
C LEU A 59 -14.30 14.32 26.46
N ALA A 60 -14.27 13.66 27.62
CA ALA A 60 -14.74 14.23 28.87
C ALA A 60 -13.89 15.42 29.31
N PHE A 61 -12.55 15.29 29.20
CA PHE A 61 -11.61 16.36 29.54
C PHE A 61 -11.79 17.58 28.63
N THR A 62 -11.84 17.38 27.30
CA THR A 62 -12.02 18.50 26.36
C THR A 62 -13.36 19.22 26.53
N SER A 63 -14.43 18.47 26.81
CA SER A 63 -15.76 19.04 27.05
C SER A 63 -15.81 19.86 28.35
N PHE A 64 -15.14 19.39 29.41
CA PHE A 64 -15.03 20.11 30.68
C PHE A 64 -14.20 21.39 30.54
N THR A 65 -13.06 21.34 29.84
CA THR A 65 -12.20 22.52 29.65
C THR A 65 -12.85 23.56 28.74
N ALA A 66 -13.58 23.14 27.70
CA ALA A 66 -14.31 24.05 26.83
C ALA A 66 -15.44 24.78 27.60
N GLY A 67 -16.17 24.08 28.47
CA GLY A 67 -17.22 24.66 29.31
C GLY A 67 -16.73 25.68 30.34
N LEU A 68 -15.50 25.51 30.86
CA LEU A 68 -14.88 26.47 31.79
C LEU A 68 -14.37 27.75 31.10
N SER A 69 -14.01 27.67 29.82
CA SER A 69 -13.50 28.82 29.06
C SER A 69 -14.58 29.84 28.65
N SER A 70 -15.87 29.49 28.74
CA SER A 70 -16.97 30.38 28.35
C SER A 70 -17.59 31.18 29.51
N SER A 71 -17.10 31.07 30.75
CA SER A 71 -17.69 31.74 31.92
C SER A 71 -16.91 32.96 32.44
N GLY A 72 -15.93 33.48 31.68
CA GLY A 72 -15.08 34.61 32.09
C GLY A 72 -15.32 35.91 31.32
N GLY A 73 -16.19 36.79 31.85
CA GLY A 73 -15.96 38.25 31.75
C GLY A 73 -16.77 39.05 30.72
N PHE A 74 -18.01 39.40 31.06
CA PHE A 74 -18.70 40.56 30.49
C PHE A 74 -18.32 41.80 31.31
N ASN A 75 -17.31 42.60 30.90
CA ASN A 75 -17.07 43.90 31.51
C ASN A 75 -16.52 44.95 30.54
N ARG A 76 -17.16 46.13 30.60
CA ARG A 76 -17.05 47.29 29.72
C ARG A 76 -15.63 47.90 29.74
N LYS A 77 -14.77 47.50 28.81
CA LYS A 77 -13.57 48.28 28.42
C LYS A 77 -13.32 48.20 26.90
N ALA A 78 -14.40 48.00 26.15
CA ALA A 78 -14.43 47.63 24.74
C ALA A 78 -14.50 48.85 23.81
N SER A 79 -13.54 49.78 23.90
CA SER A 79 -13.45 50.83 22.86
C SER A 79 -12.02 51.10 22.38
N ASN A 80 -11.01 50.90 23.22
CA ASN A 80 -9.61 51.01 22.80
C ASN A 80 -8.95 49.66 22.47
N ASP A 81 -9.51 48.54 22.94
CA ASP A 81 -8.96 47.19 22.71
C ASP A 81 -9.54 46.50 21.44
N LEU A 82 -10.66 47.01 20.93
CA LEU A 82 -11.34 46.49 19.72
C LEU A 82 -10.57 46.76 18.43
N VAL A 83 -9.70 47.77 18.41
CA VAL A 83 -8.86 48.07 17.25
C VAL A 83 -7.64 47.14 17.18
N LEU A 84 -7.17 46.63 18.32
CA LEU A 84 -6.05 45.68 18.39
C LEU A 84 -6.52 44.22 18.16
N THR A 85 -7.66 43.84 18.73
CA THR A 85 -8.24 42.50 18.55
C THR A 85 -8.86 42.27 17.17
N SER A 86 -9.31 43.33 16.48
CA SER A 86 -9.78 43.19 15.09
C SER A 86 -8.65 42.89 14.12
N ILE A 87 -7.46 43.45 14.31
CA ILE A 87 -6.27 43.14 13.50
C ILE A 87 -5.88 41.66 13.68
N ASP A 88 -5.77 41.21 14.93
CA ASP A 88 -5.40 39.82 15.27
C ASP A 88 -6.45 38.80 14.77
N SER A 89 -7.74 39.18 14.81
CA SER A 89 -8.82 38.34 14.28
C SER A 89 -8.84 38.28 12.74
N VAL A 90 -8.54 39.39 12.05
CA VAL A 90 -8.51 39.43 10.58
C VAL A 90 -7.38 38.57 10.04
N ASP A 91 -6.22 38.57 10.70
CA ASP A 91 -5.10 37.71 10.32
C ASP A 91 -5.41 36.23 10.61
N ALA A 92 -6.12 35.92 11.70
CA ALA A 92 -6.63 34.58 11.96
C ALA A 92 -7.66 34.11 10.90
N TYR A 93 -8.55 35.00 10.44
CA TYR A 93 -9.50 34.70 9.36
C TYR A 93 -8.81 34.52 8.00
N ARG A 94 -7.78 35.31 7.70
CA ARG A 94 -6.95 35.17 6.49
C ARG A 94 -6.19 33.84 6.50
N THR A 95 -5.52 33.53 7.60
CA THR A 95 -4.82 32.25 7.78
C THR A 95 -5.77 31.07 7.62
N ARG A 96 -6.98 31.16 8.20
CA ARG A 96 -8.02 30.13 8.02
C ARG A 96 -8.50 30.04 6.57
N LEU A 97 -8.67 31.16 5.88
CA LEU A 97 -9.09 31.20 4.48
C LEU A 97 -8.01 30.63 3.55
N GLU A 98 -6.74 30.90 3.83
CA GLU A 98 -5.59 30.33 3.12
C GLU A 98 -5.52 28.82 3.35
N ASN A 99 -5.59 28.35 4.60
CA ASN A 99 -5.64 26.92 4.91
C ASN A 99 -6.85 26.22 4.25
N LEU A 100 -8.02 26.87 4.20
CA LEU A 100 -9.20 26.32 3.53
C LEU A 100 -9.06 26.29 2.00
N LYS A 101 -8.34 27.25 1.42
CA LYS A 101 -8.03 27.25 -0.01
C LYS A 101 -7.02 26.15 -0.34
N GLU A 102 -5.96 26.04 0.45
CA GLU A 102 -4.95 24.99 0.33
C GLU A 102 -5.58 23.60 0.48
N GLN A 103 -6.43 23.39 1.49
CA GLN A 103 -7.20 22.15 1.64
C GLN A 103 -8.12 21.86 0.45
N ASN A 104 -8.74 22.88 -0.16
CA ASN A 104 -9.57 22.68 -1.35
C ASN A 104 -8.75 22.37 -2.60
N GLU A 105 -7.58 22.98 -2.76
CA GLU A 105 -6.64 22.69 -3.84
C GLU A 105 -6.09 21.26 -3.70
N GLU A 106 -5.67 20.85 -2.51
CA GLU A 106 -5.28 19.48 -2.20
C GLU A 106 -6.43 18.50 -2.50
N LEU A 107 -7.65 18.82 -2.08
CA LEU A 107 -8.82 17.97 -2.34
C LEU A 107 -9.15 17.88 -3.83
N SER A 108 -8.93 18.96 -4.59
CA SER A 108 -9.08 18.97 -6.05
C SER A 108 -8.04 18.08 -6.74
N LEU A 109 -6.77 18.20 -6.35
CA LEU A 109 -5.68 17.36 -6.87
C LEU A 109 -5.91 15.88 -6.55
N VAL A 110 -6.37 15.57 -5.34
CA VAL A 110 -6.72 14.21 -4.92
C VAL A 110 -7.89 13.68 -5.76
N LYS A 111 -8.92 14.49 -6.00
CA LYS A 111 -10.06 14.11 -6.86
C LYS A 111 -9.64 13.89 -8.30
N GLU A 112 -8.81 14.75 -8.88
CA GLU A 112 -8.24 14.60 -10.22
C GLU A 112 -7.39 13.33 -10.32
N PHE A 113 -6.58 13.03 -9.30
CA PHE A 113 -5.82 11.79 -9.20
C PHE A 113 -6.73 10.55 -9.16
N TYR A 114 -7.82 10.57 -8.39
CA TYR A 114 -8.79 9.47 -8.35
C TYR A 114 -9.55 9.31 -9.67
N LEU A 115 -9.93 10.41 -10.31
CA LEU A 115 -10.57 10.38 -11.63
C LEU A 115 -9.61 9.83 -12.68
N ALA A 116 -8.37 10.32 -12.73
CA ALA A 116 -7.33 9.78 -13.60
C ALA A 116 -7.11 8.29 -13.34
N LYS A 117 -7.05 7.86 -12.08
CA LYS A 117 -6.96 6.43 -11.71
C LYS A 117 -8.17 5.62 -12.18
N GLU A 118 -9.38 6.17 -12.11
CA GLU A 118 -10.60 5.49 -12.58
C GLU A 118 -10.65 5.41 -14.12
N PHE A 119 -10.19 6.45 -14.82
CA PHE A 119 -10.02 6.42 -16.28
C PHE A 119 -8.96 5.39 -16.69
N LEU A 120 -7.81 5.36 -16.02
CA LEU A 120 -6.74 4.39 -16.23
C LEU A 120 -7.13 2.95 -15.86
N GLN A 121 -8.14 2.75 -15.01
CA GLN A 121 -8.69 1.40 -14.72
C GLN A 121 -9.57 0.86 -15.85
N LYS A 122 -10.19 1.74 -16.64
CA LYS A 122 -11.11 1.35 -17.72
C LYS A 122 -10.41 1.02 -19.04
N GLU A 123 -9.17 1.49 -19.23
CA GLU A 123 -8.42 1.32 -20.47
C GLU A 123 -7.21 0.37 -20.30
N LYS A 124 -6.91 -0.39 -21.36
CA LYS A 124 -5.78 -1.33 -21.38
C LYS A 124 -4.49 -0.51 -21.58
N ILE A 125 -3.61 -0.51 -20.59
CA ILE A 125 -2.36 0.25 -20.61
C ILE A 125 -1.21 -0.67 -21.03
N TYR A 126 -0.35 -0.20 -21.92
CA TYR A 126 0.82 -0.93 -22.40
C TYR A 126 2.08 -0.35 -21.76
N SER A 127 2.88 -1.18 -21.11
CA SER A 127 4.16 -0.77 -20.52
C SER A 127 5.33 -1.45 -21.21
N VAL A 128 6.40 -0.70 -21.48
CA VAL A 128 7.62 -1.24 -22.09
C VAL A 128 8.64 -1.51 -20.99
N GLN A 129 9.03 -2.78 -20.86
CA GLN A 129 9.88 -3.24 -19.77
C GLN A 129 11.18 -3.83 -20.30
N VAL A 130 12.27 -3.59 -19.58
CA VAL A 130 13.59 -4.19 -19.84
C VAL A 130 13.95 -5.12 -18.69
N LYS A 131 14.33 -6.35 -19.03
CA LYS A 131 14.76 -7.35 -18.05
C LYS A 131 16.18 -7.04 -17.56
N SER A 132 16.39 -7.09 -16.25
CA SER A 132 17.70 -7.03 -15.60
C SER A 132 18.09 -8.45 -15.14
N PHE A 133 19.25 -8.91 -15.59
CA PHE A 133 19.85 -10.16 -15.14
C PHE A 133 20.35 -10.01 -13.69
N VAL A 134 20.16 -11.06 -12.88
CA VAL A 134 20.27 -11.06 -11.41
C VAL A 134 21.68 -10.73 -10.86
N ASP A 135 22.71 -10.63 -11.68
CA ASP A 135 24.08 -10.77 -11.13
C ASP A 135 24.83 -9.49 -10.79
N ASN A 136 24.22 -8.31 -10.86
CA ASN A 136 24.84 -7.13 -10.26
C ASN A 136 23.80 -6.12 -9.80
N ASN A 137 23.91 -5.79 -8.50
CA ASN A 137 23.06 -4.90 -7.71
C ASN A 137 23.20 -3.41 -8.14
N VAL A 138 23.26 -3.13 -9.46
CA VAL A 138 23.38 -1.76 -9.97
C VAL A 138 21.98 -1.19 -10.12
N THR A 139 21.59 -0.40 -9.12
CA THR A 139 20.47 0.51 -9.20
C THR A 139 20.77 1.58 -10.26
N LEU A 140 20.47 1.29 -11.53
CA LEU A 140 20.61 2.23 -12.65
C LEU A 140 19.45 3.24 -12.77
N ALA A 141 18.45 3.15 -11.89
CA ALA A 141 17.36 4.10 -11.84
C ALA A 141 17.83 5.36 -11.09
N SER A 142 18.39 6.32 -11.84
CA SER A 142 18.50 7.70 -11.38
C SER A 142 17.10 8.18 -10.99
N GLU A 143 16.99 8.83 -9.83
CA GLU A 143 15.75 9.44 -9.29
C GLU A 143 15.06 10.42 -10.27
N ALA A 144 15.71 10.74 -11.39
CA ALA A 144 15.20 11.57 -12.48
C ALA A 144 14.20 10.86 -13.43
N LEU A 145 14.00 9.54 -13.34
CA LEU A 145 13.04 8.83 -14.19
C LEU A 145 11.70 8.62 -13.47
N THR A 146 10.92 9.70 -13.36
CA THR A 146 9.60 9.78 -12.70
C THR A 146 8.55 8.81 -13.24
N ASN A 147 8.79 8.17 -14.39
CA ASN A 147 7.85 7.21 -15.01
C ASN A 147 8.27 5.74 -14.87
N THR A 148 9.24 5.41 -14.01
CA THR A 148 9.71 4.03 -13.83
C THR A 148 9.00 3.34 -12.66
N LEU A 149 8.09 2.41 -12.96
CA LEU A 149 7.47 1.56 -11.95
C LEU A 149 8.27 0.26 -11.80
N PHE A 150 8.74 -0.02 -10.58
CA PHE A 150 9.47 -1.24 -10.25
C PHE A 150 8.49 -2.42 -10.13
N VAL A 151 8.55 -3.37 -11.07
CA VAL A 151 7.69 -4.56 -11.04
C VAL A 151 8.54 -5.77 -10.62
N LYS A 152 8.39 -6.22 -9.36
CA LYS A 152 9.04 -7.44 -8.87
C LYS A 152 8.26 -8.66 -9.34
N THR A 153 8.78 -9.39 -10.33
CA THR A 153 8.27 -10.72 -10.71
C THR A 153 9.40 -11.75 -10.58
N ASN A 154 9.43 -12.48 -9.45
CA ASN A 154 10.45 -13.52 -9.15
C ASN A 154 10.78 -14.41 -10.36
N PRO A 155 12.05 -14.76 -10.68
CA PRO A 155 13.35 -14.33 -10.12
C PRO A 155 14.01 -13.19 -10.93
N PHE A 156 13.26 -12.43 -11.74
CA PHE A 156 13.82 -11.40 -12.62
C PHE A 156 13.35 -10.01 -12.20
N TYR A 157 14.26 -9.04 -12.20
CA TYR A 157 13.89 -7.63 -12.03
C TYR A 157 13.60 -7.04 -13.40
N SER A 158 12.40 -6.48 -13.59
CA SER A 158 12.04 -5.80 -14.83
C SER A 158 11.79 -4.33 -14.53
N TYR A 159 12.43 -3.45 -15.30
CA TYR A 159 12.25 -2.00 -15.19
C TYR A 159 11.26 -1.54 -16.26
N SER A 160 10.13 -0.94 -15.85
CA SER A 160 9.24 -0.26 -16.78
C SER A 160 9.83 1.09 -17.16
N LEU A 161 10.01 1.36 -18.44
CA LEU A 161 10.62 2.58 -18.97
C LEU A 161 9.58 3.55 -19.57
N GLY A 162 8.31 3.16 -19.60
CA GLY A 162 7.22 3.98 -20.09
C GLY A 162 5.88 3.24 -20.10
N ASN A 163 4.79 4.00 -19.95
CA ASN A 163 3.41 3.54 -20.07
C ASN A 163 2.76 4.27 -21.24
N PHE A 164 1.99 3.55 -22.06
CA PHE A 164 1.39 4.02 -23.31
C PHE A 164 -0.07 3.59 -23.37
N GLU A 165 -0.90 4.41 -24.00
CA GLU A 165 -2.33 4.14 -24.20
C GLU A 165 -2.55 3.15 -25.34
N THR A 166 -1.68 3.18 -26.36
CA THR A 166 -1.79 2.31 -27.53
C THR A 166 -0.66 1.28 -27.62
N LEU A 167 -0.94 0.14 -28.24
CA LEU A 167 0.06 -0.91 -28.49
C LEU A 167 1.15 -0.41 -29.46
N GLU A 168 0.76 0.35 -30.47
CA GLU A 168 1.66 0.84 -31.52
C GLU A 168 2.73 1.80 -30.97
N GLU A 169 2.34 2.71 -30.06
CA GLU A 169 3.28 3.59 -29.37
C GLU A 169 4.27 2.80 -28.50
N ALA A 170 3.78 1.80 -27.77
CA ALA A 170 4.63 0.93 -26.96
C ALA A 170 5.60 0.12 -27.83
N GLN A 171 5.16 -0.40 -28.97
CA GLN A 171 6.01 -1.12 -29.93
C GLN A 171 7.07 -0.19 -30.57
N SER A 172 6.70 1.04 -30.92
CA SER A 172 7.61 2.05 -31.45
C SER A 172 8.70 2.41 -30.42
N PHE A 173 8.32 2.64 -29.16
CA PHE A 173 9.26 2.93 -28.08
C PHE A 173 10.18 1.73 -27.78
N ARG A 174 9.63 0.52 -27.78
CA ARG A 174 10.42 -0.72 -27.67
C ARG A 174 11.45 -0.81 -28.79
N LYS A 175 11.08 -0.52 -30.03
CA LYS A 175 12.00 -0.53 -31.19
C LYS A 175 13.15 0.46 -31.00
N GLN A 176 12.88 1.65 -30.47
CA GLN A 176 13.93 2.62 -30.14
C GLN A 176 14.86 2.09 -29.04
N LEU A 177 14.32 1.49 -27.98
CA LEU A 177 15.13 0.89 -26.91
C LEU A 177 16.02 -0.26 -27.41
N VAL A 178 15.49 -1.12 -28.28
CA VAL A 178 16.26 -2.20 -28.92
C VAL A 178 17.40 -1.62 -29.77
N ASN A 179 17.14 -0.56 -30.55
CA ASN A 179 18.16 0.11 -31.37
C ASN A 179 19.27 0.75 -30.53
N ILE A 180 18.98 1.17 -29.29
CA ILE A 180 19.95 1.79 -28.38
C ILE A 180 20.75 0.71 -27.59
N GLY A 181 20.38 -0.57 -27.72
CA GLY A 181 21.13 -1.70 -27.15
C GLY A 181 20.37 -2.53 -26.12
N PHE A 182 19.11 -2.19 -25.80
CA PHE A 182 18.28 -2.97 -24.89
C PHE A 182 17.49 -4.07 -25.65
N GLY A 183 18.20 -5.09 -26.13
CA GLY A 183 17.64 -6.18 -26.95
C GLY A 183 16.52 -6.99 -26.26
N ASP A 184 16.55 -7.05 -24.93
CA ASP A 184 15.58 -7.79 -24.11
C ASP A 184 14.33 -6.98 -23.74
N ALA A 185 14.10 -5.82 -24.37
CA ALA A 185 12.90 -5.02 -24.16
C ALA A 185 11.64 -5.78 -24.66
N PHE A 186 10.58 -5.79 -23.86
CA PHE A 186 9.28 -6.37 -24.21
C PHE A 186 8.12 -5.45 -23.82
N VAL A 187 7.01 -5.56 -24.53
CA VAL A 187 5.77 -4.84 -24.22
C VAL A 187 4.88 -5.73 -23.36
N ALA A 188 4.38 -5.22 -22.24
CA ALA A 188 3.44 -5.92 -21.37
C ALA A 188 2.18 -5.08 -21.18
N SER A 189 1.01 -5.69 -21.36
CA SER A 189 -0.27 -5.03 -21.15
C SER A 189 -0.82 -5.26 -19.75
N TYR A 190 -1.46 -4.23 -19.22
CA TYR A 190 -2.03 -4.17 -17.90
C TYR A 190 -3.50 -3.71 -17.98
N GLN A 191 -4.35 -4.34 -17.18
CA GLN A 191 -5.74 -3.95 -16.96
C GLN A 191 -6.03 -4.13 -15.48
N ASP A 192 -6.73 -3.16 -14.87
CA ASP A 192 -6.99 -3.13 -13.42
C ASP A 192 -5.73 -3.28 -12.54
N GLY A 193 -4.59 -2.75 -13.00
CA GLY A 193 -3.30 -2.85 -12.32
C GLY A 193 -2.70 -4.26 -12.30
N LYS A 194 -3.28 -5.22 -13.03
CA LYS A 194 -2.77 -6.59 -13.19
C LYS A 194 -2.22 -6.78 -14.59
N ARG A 195 -1.10 -7.49 -14.70
CA ARG A 195 -0.52 -7.88 -15.99
C ARG A 195 -1.43 -8.88 -16.68
N ILE A 196 -1.82 -8.59 -17.91
CA ILE A 196 -2.63 -9.47 -18.74
C ILE A 196 -1.72 -10.40 -19.54
N GLN A 197 -0.88 -9.83 -20.41
CA GLN A 197 -0.03 -10.61 -21.33
C GLN A 197 1.24 -9.85 -21.72
N ILE A 198 2.18 -10.58 -22.33
CA ILE A 198 3.26 -10.00 -23.13
C ILE A 198 2.71 -9.84 -24.54
N GLU A 199 2.79 -8.63 -25.07
CA GLU A 199 2.29 -8.34 -26.42
C GLU A 199 3.36 -8.64 -27.46
N ASP A 200 2.90 -8.90 -28.69
CA ASP A 200 3.80 -9.19 -29.80
C ASP A 200 4.72 -7.99 -30.08
N PRO A 201 6.01 -8.22 -30.37
CA PRO A 201 6.93 -7.17 -30.78
C PRO A 201 6.59 -6.46 -32.10
N PHE A 202 5.62 -6.91 -32.89
CA PHE A 202 5.27 -6.39 -34.22
C PHE A 202 3.78 -6.05 -34.41
#